data_AF-A0A954HZ81-F1
#
_entry.id   AF-A0A954HZ81-F1
#
_cell.length_a   1.000
_cell.length_b   1.000
_cell.length_c   1.000
_cell.angle_alpha   90.00
_cell.angle_beta   90.00
_cell.angle_gamma   90.00
#
_symmetry.space_group_name_H-M   'P 1'
#
loop_
_entity.id
_entity.type
_entity.pdbx_description
1 polymer ?
#
loop_
_entity_poly.entity_id
_entity_poly.type
_entity_poly.pdbx_seq_one_letter_code
_entity_poly.pdbx_strand_id
1 'polypeptide(L)'
;MRLALTPRADTTTRDAATDVCSHDGCEPIRVCFLTPSLVMGGAERWMLSLARYCNPERIQWAGTVITRYAAVKPEITSQLSSCMPIAGPPERGESDSADVVRCPSLTDAVEQVVRDADVMVAWGVPDIGQLTGRLSIPIVYVSHGAGDWTARALR
;
A
#
# COMPACT_ATOMS: atom_id res chain seq x y z
N MET A 1 -53.82 5.81 35.65
CA MET A 1 -52.42 6.29 35.70
C MET A 1 -51.83 6.14 34.31
N ARG A 2 -51.99 7.17 33.46
CA ARG A 2 -51.52 7.20 32.06
C ARG A 2 -50.25 8.06 32.00
N LEU A 3 -49.13 7.46 31.58
CA LEU A 3 -47.86 8.15 31.36
C LEU A 3 -47.93 8.91 30.02
N ALA A 4 -47.75 10.23 30.09
CA ALA A 4 -47.65 11.11 28.94
C ALA A 4 -46.28 10.95 28.26
N LEU A 5 -46.30 10.73 26.94
CA LEU A 5 -45.11 10.76 26.08
C LEU A 5 -44.74 12.22 25.80
N THR A 6 -43.51 12.59 26.11
CA THR A 6 -42.91 13.86 25.69
C THR A 6 -42.34 13.73 24.27
N PRO A 7 -42.49 14.72 23.37
CA PRO A 7 -41.85 14.68 22.07
C PRO A 7 -40.34 14.94 22.20
N ARG A 8 -39.54 14.13 21.50
CA ARG A 8 -38.08 14.31 21.40
C ARG A 8 -37.78 15.38 20.35
N ALA A 9 -36.89 16.30 20.72
CA ALA A 9 -36.55 17.50 19.99
C ALA A 9 -35.95 17.26 18.59
N ASP A 10 -36.23 18.23 17.73
CA ASP A 10 -35.65 18.52 16.42
C ASP A 10 -34.11 18.37 16.41
N THR A 11 -33.59 17.33 15.76
CA THR A 11 -32.20 17.29 15.30
C THR A 11 -32.10 18.10 14.02
N THR A 12 -31.86 19.38 14.20
CA THR A 12 -31.38 20.30 13.16
C THR A 12 -30.14 19.71 12.51
N THR A 13 -30.25 19.52 11.20
CA THR A 13 -29.20 19.23 10.23
C THR A 13 -27.98 20.12 10.52
N ARG A 14 -26.91 19.52 11.06
CA ARG A 14 -25.57 20.06 10.88
C ARG A 14 -25.10 19.64 9.50
N ASP A 15 -25.41 20.48 8.52
CA ASP A 15 -24.57 20.63 7.35
C ASP A 15 -23.21 21.16 7.83
N ALA A 16 -22.38 20.24 8.34
CA ALA A 16 -20.94 20.45 8.36
C ALA A 16 -20.51 20.35 6.90
N ALA A 17 -20.64 21.48 6.22
CA ALA A 17 -20.02 21.76 4.94
C ALA A 17 -18.61 21.19 5.01
N THR A 18 -18.44 20.06 4.31
CA THR A 18 -17.15 19.54 3.94
C THR A 18 -16.55 20.61 3.05
N ASP A 19 -15.79 21.52 3.66
CA ASP A 19 -14.78 22.32 3.01
C ASP A 19 -13.67 21.35 2.57
N VAL A 20 -14.02 20.45 1.65
CA VAL A 20 -13.06 19.75 0.84
C VAL A 20 -12.57 20.86 -0.07
N CYS A 21 -11.43 21.46 0.25
CA CYS A 21 -10.75 22.33 -0.69
C CYS A 21 -10.73 21.58 -2.02
N SER A 22 -11.43 22.06 -3.04
CA SER A 22 -11.44 21.46 -4.36
C SER A 22 -9.98 21.40 -4.80
N HIS A 23 -9.38 20.21 -4.83
CA HIS A 23 -8.02 20.01 -5.32
C HIS A 23 -8.01 20.01 -6.86
N ASP A 24 -8.83 20.88 -7.46
CA ASP A 24 -8.88 21.10 -8.90
C ASP A 24 -7.52 21.67 -9.31
N GLY A 25 -6.59 20.79 -9.70
CA GLY A 25 -5.25 21.14 -10.18
C GLY A 25 -4.07 20.44 -9.53
N CYS A 26 -4.24 19.60 -8.49
CA CYS A 26 -3.12 18.77 -8.01
C CYS A 26 -3.03 17.47 -8.82
N GLU A 27 -1.84 17.15 -9.34
CA GLU A 27 -1.60 15.85 -9.94
C GLU A 27 -1.81 14.72 -8.91
N PRO A 28 -2.34 13.55 -9.34
CA PRO A 28 -2.50 12.40 -8.45
C PRO A 28 -1.16 11.97 -7.84
N ILE A 29 -1.16 11.60 -6.55
CA ILE A 29 0.04 11.08 -5.90
C ILE A 29 0.31 9.67 -6.43
N ARG A 30 1.51 9.42 -6.93
CA ARG A 30 1.93 8.11 -7.41
C ARG A 30 2.49 7.30 -6.25
N VAL A 31 1.88 6.16 -5.97
CA VAL A 31 2.19 5.32 -4.82
C VAL A 31 2.75 3.99 -5.30
N CYS A 32 3.81 3.52 -4.65
CA CYS A 32 4.27 2.14 -4.81
C CYS A 32 4.24 1.36 -3.51
N PHE A 33 4.21 0.03 -3.63
CA PHE A 33 4.35 -0.88 -2.50
C PHE A 33 5.72 -1.54 -2.46
N LEU A 34 6.21 -1.83 -1.26
CA LEU A 34 7.28 -2.77 -0.99
C LEU A 34 6.79 -3.81 0.03
N THR A 35 6.73 -5.07 -0.38
CA THR A 35 6.10 -6.15 0.40
C THR A 35 6.98 -7.40 0.51
N PRO A 36 7.01 -8.09 1.66
CA PRO A 36 7.77 -9.33 1.83
C PRO A 36 7.12 -10.53 1.13
N SER A 37 5.83 -10.44 0.79
CA SER A 37 5.06 -11.52 0.18
C SER A 37 3.88 -11.01 -0.66
N LEU A 38 3.40 -11.88 -1.54
CA LEU A 38 2.10 -11.76 -2.20
C LEU A 38 1.31 -13.05 -1.97
N VAL A 39 0.94 -13.30 -0.71
CA VAL A 39 0.09 -14.43 -0.33
C VAL A 39 -1.32 -13.94 0.01
N MET A 40 -2.29 -14.83 0.17
CA MET A 40 -3.68 -14.47 0.53
C MET A 40 -3.81 -14.10 2.03
N GLY A 41 -3.04 -13.10 2.46
CA GLY A 41 -2.98 -12.59 3.83
C GLY A 41 -3.85 -11.36 4.08
N GLY A 42 -3.77 -10.80 5.29
CA GLY A 42 -4.49 -9.58 5.66
C GLY A 42 -3.91 -8.34 4.97
N ALA A 43 -2.58 -8.20 4.97
CA ALA A 43 -1.90 -7.05 4.40
C ALA A 43 -2.06 -6.98 2.87
N GLU A 44 -1.96 -8.12 2.18
CA GLU A 44 -2.09 -8.15 0.72
C GLU A 44 -3.52 -7.89 0.25
N ARG A 45 -4.53 -8.39 0.98
CA ARG A 45 -5.94 -8.06 0.70
C ARG A 45 -6.23 -6.58 0.95
N TRP A 46 -5.59 -5.98 1.96
CA TRP A 46 -5.64 -4.55 2.20
C TRP A 46 -5.00 -3.76 1.05
N MET A 47 -3.78 -4.14 0.61
CA MET A 47 -3.11 -3.53 -0.54
C MET A 47 -4.00 -3.59 -1.80
N LEU A 48 -4.57 -4.76 -2.11
CA LEU A 48 -5.46 -4.93 -3.26
C LEU A 48 -6.74 -4.08 -3.14
N SER A 49 -7.29 -3.95 -1.94
CA SER A 49 -8.46 -3.11 -1.70
C SER A 49 -8.14 -1.62 -1.91
N LEU A 50 -7.00 -1.15 -1.42
CA LEU A 50 -6.52 0.21 -1.73
C LEU A 50 -6.35 0.39 -3.23
N ALA A 51 -5.70 -0.57 -3.89
CA ALA A 51 -5.44 -0.52 -5.32
C ALA A 51 -6.72 -0.37 -6.17
N ARG A 52 -7.79 -1.07 -5.77
CA ARG A 52 -9.07 -1.09 -6.50
C ARG A 52 -9.99 0.09 -6.21
N TYR A 53 -9.97 0.61 -4.99
CA TYR A 53 -11.03 1.50 -4.50
C TYR A 53 -10.56 2.92 -4.19
N CYS A 54 -9.26 3.23 -4.27
CA CYS A 54 -8.79 4.61 -4.22
C CYS A 54 -9.28 5.42 -5.42
N ASN A 55 -9.56 6.71 -5.22
CA ASN A 55 -9.91 7.62 -6.32
C ASN A 55 -8.68 7.81 -7.25
N PRO A 56 -8.75 7.42 -8.55
CA PRO A 56 -7.63 7.53 -9.48
C PRO A 56 -7.21 8.97 -9.79
N GLU A 57 -8.09 9.95 -9.55
CA GLU A 57 -7.78 11.38 -9.67
C GLU A 57 -6.93 11.90 -8.50
N ARG A 58 -6.77 11.09 -7.44
CA ARG A 58 -5.98 11.45 -6.25
C ARG A 58 -4.79 10.53 -6.03
N ILE A 59 -4.91 9.25 -6.39
CA ILE A 59 -3.89 8.22 -6.19
C ILE A 59 -3.73 7.42 -7.48
N GLN A 60 -2.49 7.30 -7.94
CA GLN A 60 -2.10 6.39 -9.02
C GLN A 60 -1.10 5.37 -8.50
N TRP A 61 -1.14 4.15 -9.03
CA TRP A 61 -0.26 3.08 -8.56
C TRP A 61 0.91 2.87 -9.50
N ALA A 62 2.11 3.23 -9.05
CA ALA A 62 3.34 3.10 -9.83
C ALA A 62 3.81 1.65 -9.95
N GLY A 63 3.59 0.84 -8.91
CA GLY A 63 3.97 -0.56 -8.91
C GLY A 63 4.07 -1.19 -7.52
N THR A 64 4.38 -2.48 -7.50
CA THR A 64 4.69 -3.23 -6.28
C THR A 64 6.06 -3.90 -6.43
N VAL A 65 6.88 -3.83 -5.40
CA VAL A 65 8.14 -4.55 -5.30
C VAL A 65 7.98 -5.68 -4.27
N ILE A 66 8.37 -6.89 -4.64
CA ILE A 66 8.48 -8.03 -3.71
C ILE A 66 9.94 -8.23 -3.29
N THR A 67 10.18 -8.60 -2.03
CA THR A 67 11.54 -8.86 -1.53
C THR A 67 12.10 -10.20 -2.03
N ARG A 68 13.39 -10.45 -1.74
CA ARG A 68 14.03 -11.74 -2.02
C ARG A 68 13.26 -12.88 -1.35
N TYR A 69 13.16 -14.00 -2.05
CA TYR A 69 12.49 -15.22 -1.57
C TYR A 69 11.02 -15.04 -1.16
N ALA A 70 10.38 -13.95 -1.58
CA ALA A 70 8.97 -13.69 -1.31
C ALA A 70 8.11 -14.87 -1.80
N ALA A 71 7.21 -15.34 -0.95
CA ALA A 71 6.17 -16.28 -1.35
C ALA A 71 5.10 -15.52 -2.16
N VAL A 72 4.78 -16.03 -3.36
CA VAL A 72 3.88 -15.37 -4.30
C VAL A 72 2.81 -16.37 -4.76
N LYS A 73 1.53 -16.05 -4.52
CA LYS A 73 0.39 -16.82 -4.98
C LYS A 73 -0.19 -16.21 -6.26
N PRO A 74 -0.32 -16.98 -7.37
CA PRO A 74 -0.81 -16.45 -8.65
C PRO A 74 -2.15 -15.72 -8.52
N GLU A 75 -3.06 -16.18 -7.65
CA GLU A 75 -4.41 -15.65 -7.54
C GLU A 75 -4.46 -14.19 -7.08
N ILE A 76 -3.63 -13.81 -6.10
CA ILE A 76 -3.56 -12.42 -5.64
C ILE A 76 -2.62 -11.58 -6.52
N THR A 77 -1.60 -12.22 -7.07
CA THR A 77 -0.62 -11.55 -7.94
C THR A 77 -1.28 -11.09 -9.24
N SER A 78 -2.08 -11.95 -9.87
CA SER A 78 -2.85 -11.61 -11.08
C SER A 78 -3.87 -10.49 -10.83
N GLN A 79 -4.48 -10.48 -9.64
CA GLN A 79 -5.39 -9.41 -9.25
C GLN A 79 -4.66 -8.08 -9.04
N LEU A 80 -3.51 -8.08 -8.37
CA LEU A 80 -2.73 -6.88 -8.15
C LEU A 80 -2.06 -6.38 -9.44
N SER A 81 -1.63 -7.28 -10.32
CA SER A 81 -1.00 -6.94 -11.61
C SER A 81 -1.95 -6.23 -12.57
N SER A 82 -3.27 -6.47 -12.44
CA SER A 82 -4.30 -5.69 -13.16
C SER A 82 -4.42 -4.24 -12.70
N CYS A 83 -3.86 -3.89 -11.54
CA CYS A 83 -3.87 -2.52 -11.01
C CYS A 83 -2.52 -1.82 -11.24
N MET A 84 -1.41 -2.54 -11.18
CA MET A 84 -0.06 -1.97 -11.26
C MET A 84 0.99 -3.04 -11.59
N PRO A 85 2.15 -2.69 -12.19
CA PRO A 85 3.22 -3.65 -12.43
C PRO A 85 3.79 -4.20 -11.12
N ILE A 86 4.26 -5.46 -11.15
CA ILE A 86 4.89 -6.12 -10.01
C ILE A 86 6.32 -6.48 -10.40
N ALA A 87 7.30 -5.97 -9.65
CA ALA A 87 8.71 -6.22 -9.85
C ALA A 87 9.30 -7.03 -8.69
N GLY A 88 10.29 -7.87 -8.97
CA GLY A 88 10.99 -8.63 -7.95
C GLY A 88 12.40 -9.03 -8.38
N PRO A 89 13.26 -9.39 -7.43
CA PRO A 89 14.61 -9.86 -7.71
C PRO A 89 14.58 -11.26 -8.36
N PRO A 90 15.71 -11.81 -8.86
CA PRO A 90 15.71 -13.12 -9.50
C PRO A 90 15.40 -14.27 -8.52
N GLU A 91 15.66 -14.08 -7.22
CA GLU A 91 15.36 -15.06 -6.18
C GLU A 91 13.85 -15.23 -5.98
N ARG A 92 13.40 -16.49 -5.99
CA ARG A 92 11.99 -16.89 -5.86
C ARG A 92 11.76 -17.58 -4.52
N GLY A 93 10.59 -17.36 -3.92
CA GLY A 93 10.14 -18.14 -2.76
C GLY A 93 9.58 -19.51 -3.14
N GLU A 94 8.88 -20.15 -2.22
CA GLU A 94 8.24 -21.47 -2.43
C GLU A 94 7.20 -21.49 -3.57
N SER A 95 6.66 -20.32 -3.92
CA SER A 95 5.70 -20.15 -5.01
C SER A 95 5.97 -18.84 -5.76
N ASP A 96 5.58 -18.82 -7.03
CA ASP A 96 5.86 -17.73 -7.96
C ASP A 96 4.68 -17.47 -8.92
N SER A 97 4.71 -16.33 -9.62
CA SER A 97 3.76 -15.99 -10.69
C SER A 97 4.49 -15.45 -11.93
N ALA A 98 3.92 -15.72 -13.10
CA ALA A 98 4.37 -15.15 -14.38
C ALA A 98 4.12 -13.64 -14.48
N ASP A 99 3.24 -13.09 -13.64
CA ASP A 99 2.94 -11.65 -13.60
C ASP A 99 4.05 -10.82 -12.95
N VAL A 100 5.05 -11.46 -12.32
CA VAL A 100 6.18 -10.76 -11.70
C VAL A 100 7.28 -10.52 -12.73
N VAL A 101 7.58 -9.25 -12.97
CA VAL A 101 8.75 -8.83 -13.75
C VAL A 101 10.00 -9.04 -12.90
N ARG A 102 10.87 -9.95 -13.36
CA ARG A 102 12.10 -10.31 -12.65
C ARG A 102 13.24 -9.40 -13.09
N CYS A 103 13.74 -8.59 -12.16
CA CYS A 103 14.88 -7.70 -12.34
C CYS A 103 16.19 -8.42 -11.96
N PRO A 104 17.38 -7.92 -12.35
CA PRO A 104 18.66 -8.54 -12.01
C PRO A 104 18.97 -8.56 -10.50
N SER A 105 18.44 -7.61 -9.74
CA SER A 105 18.58 -7.53 -8.28
C SER A 105 17.36 -6.89 -7.61
N LEU A 106 17.30 -6.96 -6.28
CA LEU A 106 16.27 -6.27 -5.49
C LEU A 106 16.40 -4.74 -5.64
N THR A 107 17.62 -4.23 -5.72
CA THR A 107 17.87 -2.80 -5.93
C THR A 107 17.31 -2.35 -7.27
N ASP A 108 17.54 -3.12 -8.35
CA ASP A 108 17.00 -2.79 -9.67
C ASP A 108 15.47 -2.79 -9.68
N ALA A 109 14.85 -3.76 -8.98
CA ALA A 109 13.39 -3.82 -8.85
C ALA A 109 12.83 -2.60 -8.10
N VAL A 110 13.50 -2.18 -7.02
CA VAL A 110 13.14 -0.97 -6.27
C VAL A 110 13.30 0.27 -7.15
N GLU A 111 14.45 0.44 -7.81
CA GLU A 111 14.73 1.60 -8.66
C GLU A 111 13.76 1.71 -9.84
N GLN A 112 13.39 0.58 -10.45
CA GLN A 112 12.43 0.54 -11.54
C GLN A 112 11.07 1.10 -11.12
N VAL A 113 10.55 0.69 -9.95
CA VAL A 113 9.23 1.11 -9.47
C VAL A 113 9.26 2.50 -8.84
N VAL A 114 10.34 2.85 -8.12
CA VAL A 114 10.49 4.14 -7.44
C VAL A 114 10.63 5.31 -8.43
N ARG A 115 11.16 5.07 -9.63
CA ARG A 115 11.30 6.11 -10.67
C ARG A 115 9.99 6.84 -10.95
N ASP A 116 8.87 6.11 -10.90
CA ASP A 116 7.55 6.63 -11.23
C ASP A 116 6.66 6.86 -10.00
N ALA A 117 7.22 6.78 -8.78
CA ALA A 117 6.51 6.94 -7.52
C ALA A 117 6.90 8.21 -6.76
N ASP A 118 5.94 8.80 -6.06
CA ASP A 118 6.13 9.94 -5.15
C ASP A 118 6.24 9.47 -3.69
N VAL A 119 5.68 8.30 -3.36
CA VAL A 119 5.73 7.72 -2.01
C VAL A 119 5.75 6.20 -2.07
N MET A 120 6.49 5.59 -1.16
CA MET A 120 6.51 4.13 -0.97
C MET A 120 5.75 3.75 0.29
N VAL A 121 4.86 2.77 0.19
CA VAL A 121 4.21 2.12 1.33
C VAL A 121 4.86 0.77 1.54
N ALA A 122 5.35 0.52 2.76
CA ALA A 122 6.04 -0.72 3.09
C ALA A 122 5.55 -1.33 4.39
N TRP A 123 5.66 -2.64 4.53
CA TRP A 123 5.29 -3.37 5.74
C TRP A 123 6.10 -4.66 5.81
N GLY A 124 6.31 -5.24 6.99
CA GLY A 124 6.83 -6.61 7.11
C GLY A 124 8.28 -6.81 6.63
N VAL A 125 8.93 -5.80 6.05
CA VAL A 125 10.29 -5.89 5.50
C VAL A 125 11.31 -5.70 6.62
N PRO A 126 12.17 -6.70 6.89
CA PRO A 126 13.28 -6.54 7.82
C PRO A 126 14.34 -5.59 7.23
N ASP A 127 15.05 -4.86 8.10
CA ASP A 127 16.13 -3.95 7.73
C ASP A 127 15.76 -2.95 6.62
N ILE A 128 14.52 -2.43 6.66
CA ILE A 128 14.00 -1.56 5.60
C ILE A 128 14.88 -0.33 5.41
N GLY A 129 15.46 0.20 6.50
CA GLY A 129 16.39 1.32 6.46
C GLY A 129 17.60 1.09 5.56
N GLN A 130 18.12 -0.14 5.48
CA GLN A 130 19.23 -0.47 4.58
C GLN A 130 18.79 -0.49 3.11
N LEU A 131 17.59 -1.05 2.86
CA LEU A 131 17.04 -1.17 1.51
C LEU A 131 16.62 0.20 0.95
N THR A 132 16.08 1.06 1.81
CA THR A 132 15.44 2.30 1.38
C THR A 132 16.24 3.55 1.73
N GLY A 133 17.34 3.45 2.48
CA GLY A 133 18.14 4.60 2.94
C GLY A 133 18.78 5.42 1.82
N ARG A 134 18.75 4.93 0.57
CA ARG A 134 19.20 5.64 -0.62
C ARG A 134 18.06 6.27 -1.44
N LEU A 135 16.81 5.99 -1.09
CA LEU A 135 15.65 6.51 -1.82
C LEU A 135 15.43 7.97 -1.43
N SER A 136 15.12 8.79 -2.43
CA SER A 136 14.78 10.21 -2.24
C SER A 136 13.31 10.45 -1.94
N ILE A 137 12.47 9.41 -2.02
CA ILE A 137 11.02 9.51 -1.80
C ILE A 137 10.66 9.18 -0.34
N PRO A 138 9.61 9.80 0.22
CA PRO A 138 9.10 9.44 1.53
C PRO A 138 8.61 7.99 1.58
N ILE A 139 8.71 7.40 2.76
CA ILE A 139 8.30 6.01 3.03
C ILE A 139 7.30 6.00 4.17
N VAL A 140 6.14 5.42 3.91
CA VAL A 140 5.12 5.13 4.90
C VAL A 140 5.28 3.68 5.33
N TYR A 141 5.81 3.47 6.53
CA TYR A 141 5.93 2.14 7.10
C TYR A 141 4.68 1.77 7.90
N VAL A 142 4.03 0.67 7.53
CA VAL A 142 2.84 0.15 8.19
C VAL A 142 3.24 -0.94 9.16
N SER A 143 2.92 -0.74 10.43
CA SER A 143 3.23 -1.68 11.50
C SER A 143 1.97 -2.38 12.02
N HIS A 144 2.07 -3.69 12.25
CA HIS A 144 1.00 -4.49 12.89
C HIS A 144 0.97 -4.36 14.42
N GLY A 145 1.84 -3.54 15.00
CA GLY A 145 1.89 -3.26 16.43
C GLY A 145 3.02 -2.30 16.79
N ALA A 146 3.10 -1.89 18.04
CA ALA A 146 4.25 -1.16 18.57
C ALA A 146 5.06 -2.12 19.45
N GLY A 147 6.15 -2.67 18.94
CA GLY A 147 7.01 -3.60 19.68
C GLY A 147 8.43 -3.61 19.16
N ASP A 148 9.30 -4.38 19.84
CA ASP A 148 10.73 -4.51 19.52
C ASP A 148 10.99 -4.84 18.05
N TRP A 149 10.13 -5.66 17.45
CA TRP A 149 10.24 -6.04 16.06
C TRP A 149 10.16 -4.80 15.14
N THR A 150 9.14 -3.95 15.34
CA THR A 150 8.97 -2.70 14.57
C THR A 150 10.13 -1.74 14.80
N ALA A 151 10.58 -1.60 16.05
CA ALA A 151 11.69 -0.71 16.37
C ALA A 151 13.01 -1.15 15.73
N ARG A 152 13.22 -2.45 15.52
CA ARG A 152 14.39 -2.99 14.81
C ARG A 152 14.25 -2.85 13.30
N ALA A 153 13.06 -3.06 12.75
CA ALA A 153 12.83 -2.94 11.31
C ALA A 153 13.16 -1.54 10.78
N LEU A 154 12.97 -0.49 11.60
CA LEU A 154 13.19 0.91 11.23
C LEU A 154 14.61 1.45 11.48
N ARG A 155 15.53 0.64 12.01
CA ARG A 155 16.94 1.03 12.22
C ARG A 155 17.77 0.81 10.97
#